data_AF-A0A454TI65-F1
#
_entry.id   AF-A0A454TI65-F1
#
_cell.length_a   1.000
_cell.length_b   1.000
_cell.length_c   1.000
_cell.angle_alpha   90.00
_cell.angle_beta   90.00
_cell.angle_gamma   90.00
#
_symmetry.space_group_name_H-M   'P 1'
#
loop_
_entity.id
_entity.type
_entity.pdbx_description
1 polymer ?
#
loop_
_entity_poly.entity_id
_entity_poly.type
_entity_poly.pdbx_seq_one_letter_code
_entity_poly.pdbx_strand_id
1 'polypeptide(L)'
;MSLTGNIAELAAAIAQEVRARITADHPGLARAWVCFGTEGNQAVIRSAFNVQSVVRLATGRYRVVFAEPMPDDGYCWLAFARNAGRQSSMKAAAARVRAEAKTEAFVEVICTTAAGTLSDSSEFNLMVYR
;
A
#
# COMPACT_ATOMS: atom_id res chain seq x y z
N MET A 1 -2.93 -46.91 23.63
CA MET A 1 -2.44 -45.54 23.35
C MET A 1 -1.47 -45.15 24.45
N SER A 2 -0.26 -44.74 24.11
CA SER A 2 0.72 -44.23 25.09
C SER A 2 0.63 -42.72 25.18
N LEU A 3 0.95 -42.13 26.34
CA LEU A 3 1.04 -40.69 26.52
C LEU A 3 1.93 -40.03 25.45
N THR A 4 3.03 -40.70 25.10
CA THR A 4 3.95 -40.27 24.04
C THR A 4 3.28 -40.18 22.67
N GLY A 5 2.38 -41.11 22.34
CA GLY A 5 1.60 -41.07 21.11
C GLY A 5 0.64 -39.87 21.07
N ASN A 6 -0.09 -39.64 22.17
CA ASN A 6 -1.01 -38.50 22.26
C ASN A 6 -0.27 -37.14 22.17
N ILE A 7 0.94 -37.04 22.74
CA ILE A 7 1.77 -35.83 22.65
C ILE A 7 2.25 -35.61 21.20
N ALA A 8 2.65 -36.67 20.50
CA ALA A 8 3.09 -36.59 19.11
C ALA A 8 1.95 -36.13 18.18
N GLU A 9 0.74 -36.66 18.38
CA GLU A 9 -0.47 -36.25 17.64
C GLU A 9 -0.82 -34.78 17.88
N LEU A 10 -0.78 -34.33 19.14
CA LEU A 10 -1.03 -32.93 19.47
C LEU A 10 0.02 -32.00 18.84
N ALA A 11 1.29 -32.36 18.90
CA ALA A 11 2.37 -31.57 18.29
C ALA A 11 2.20 -31.45 16.77
N ALA A 12 1.80 -32.53 16.09
CA ALA A 12 1.53 -32.51 14.66
C ALA A 12 0.33 -31.61 14.31
N ALA A 13 -0.75 -31.65 15.10
CA ALA A 13 -1.92 -30.78 14.91
C ALA A 13 -1.57 -29.30 15.11
N ILE A 14 -0.80 -28.96 16.14
CA ILE A 14 -0.34 -27.59 16.38
C ILE A 14 0.56 -27.11 15.23
N ALA A 15 1.45 -27.96 14.73
CA ALA A 15 2.33 -27.60 13.61
C ALA A 15 1.53 -27.30 12.33
N GLN A 16 0.45 -28.05 12.06
CA GLN A 16 -0.44 -27.76 10.94
C GLN A 16 -1.15 -26.41 11.10
N GLU A 17 -1.69 -26.13 12.29
CA GLU A 17 -2.36 -24.85 12.58
C GLU A 17 -1.44 -23.65 12.54
N VAL A 18 -0.21 -23.79 13.04
CA VAL A 18 0.80 -22.73 12.93
C VAL A 18 1.18 -22.49 11.47
N ARG A 19 1.27 -23.54 10.65
CA ARG A 19 1.61 -23.44 9.23
C ARG A 19 0.49 -22.84 8.38
N ALA A 20 -0.78 -23.10 8.75
CA ALA A 20 -1.95 -22.50 8.11
C ALA A 20 -2.15 -21.03 8.51
N ARG A 21 -1.49 -20.57 9.57
CA ARG A 21 -1.64 -19.21 10.08
C ARG A 21 -0.94 -18.21 9.15
N ILE A 22 -1.70 -17.23 8.67
CA ILE A 22 -1.14 -16.04 8.02
C ILE A 22 -0.48 -15.18 9.10
N THR A 23 0.85 -15.17 9.13
CA THR A 23 1.65 -14.28 9.97
C THR A 23 1.93 -12.96 9.25
N ALA A 24 2.47 -11.96 9.96
CA ALA A 24 2.86 -10.68 9.35
C ALA A 24 3.85 -10.83 8.18
N ASP A 25 4.59 -11.94 8.15
CA ASP A 25 5.59 -12.24 7.11
C ASP A 25 4.99 -12.93 5.88
N HIS A 26 3.69 -13.26 5.90
CA HIS A 26 3.06 -13.95 4.78
C HIS A 26 3.12 -13.11 3.49
N PRO A 27 3.58 -13.68 2.35
CA PRO A 27 3.81 -12.93 1.11
C PRO A 27 2.54 -12.33 0.50
N GLY A 28 1.37 -12.86 0.85
CA GLY A 28 0.07 -12.32 0.42
C GLY A 28 -0.39 -11.05 1.16
N LEU A 29 0.33 -10.58 2.19
CA LEU A 29 -0.02 -9.36 2.91
C LEU A 29 0.60 -8.12 2.28
N ALA A 30 -0.10 -6.99 2.37
CA ALA A 30 0.45 -5.71 1.94
C ALA A 30 1.64 -5.34 2.84
N ARG A 31 2.79 -5.07 2.24
CA ARG A 31 4.03 -4.66 2.92
C ARG A 31 4.05 -3.18 3.27
N ALA A 32 3.30 -2.37 2.53
CA ALA A 32 2.99 -1.00 2.89
C ALA A 32 1.60 -0.63 2.36
N TRP A 33 0.89 0.22 3.09
CA TRP A 33 -0.33 0.83 2.60
C TRP A 33 -0.55 2.20 3.23
N VAL A 34 -1.25 3.07 2.51
CA VAL A 34 -1.60 4.41 3.00
C VAL A 34 -2.93 4.87 2.44
N CYS A 35 -3.73 5.48 3.30
CA CYS A 35 -4.92 6.24 2.96
C CYS A 35 -4.64 7.70 3.27
N PHE A 36 -4.61 8.56 2.25
CA PHE A 36 -4.32 9.98 2.40
C PHE A 36 -5.25 10.83 1.53
N GLY A 37 -5.22 12.13 1.73
CA GLY A 37 -5.90 13.11 0.88
C GLY A 37 -5.07 14.38 0.77
N THR A 38 -5.52 15.32 -0.04
CA THR A 38 -4.91 16.65 -0.12
C THR A 38 -5.75 17.65 0.64
N GLU A 39 -5.13 18.40 1.54
CA GLU A 39 -5.73 19.55 2.23
C GLU A 39 -4.86 20.78 1.92
N GLY A 40 -5.42 21.74 1.18
CA GLY A 40 -4.65 22.85 0.64
C GLY A 40 -3.52 22.37 -0.29
N ASN A 41 -2.27 22.67 0.06
CA ASN A 41 -1.09 22.32 -0.74
C ASN A 41 -0.28 21.14 -0.14
N GLN A 42 -0.84 20.42 0.84
CA GLN A 42 -0.16 19.34 1.55
C GLN A 42 -0.94 18.03 1.43
N ALA A 43 -0.20 16.91 1.43
CA ALA A 43 -0.79 15.59 1.58
C ALA A 43 -0.96 15.27 3.07
N VAL A 44 -2.14 14.82 3.46
CA VAL A 44 -2.52 14.49 4.83
C VAL A 44 -2.82 13.00 4.92
N ILE A 45 -2.01 12.28 5.70
CA ILE A 45 -2.20 10.85 5.98
C ILE A 45 -3.34 10.69 6.98
N ARG A 46 -4.30 9.84 6.65
CA ARG A 46 -5.41 9.45 7.56
C ARG A 46 -5.12 8.14 8.28
N SER A 47 -4.50 7.21 7.57
CA SER A 47 -4.11 5.92 8.12
C SER A 47 -3.03 5.29 7.25
N ALA A 48 -2.12 4.52 7.85
CA ALA A 48 -0.98 3.95 7.15
C ALA A 48 -0.37 2.76 7.89
N PHE A 49 0.35 1.93 7.13
CA PHE A 49 1.28 0.92 7.63
C PHE A 49 2.54 0.93 6.78
N ASN A 50 3.70 0.89 7.45
CA ASN A 50 5.02 0.98 6.83
C ASN A 50 5.17 2.19 5.87
N VAL A 51 4.62 3.33 6.24
CA VAL A 51 4.77 4.60 5.50
C VAL A 51 5.20 5.67 6.49
N GLN A 52 6.35 6.28 6.22
CA GLN A 52 6.91 7.37 7.01
C GLN A 52 6.26 8.70 6.67
N SER A 53 6.05 8.98 5.38
CA SER A 53 5.43 10.22 4.94
C SER A 53 4.85 10.13 3.54
N VAL A 54 3.94 11.05 3.22
CA VAL A 54 3.48 11.30 1.86
C VAL A 54 3.78 12.75 1.52
N VAL A 55 4.60 12.98 0.50
CA VAL A 55 5.03 14.31 0.07
C VAL A 55 4.32 14.66 -1.24
N ARG A 56 3.61 15.78 -1.27
CA ARG A 56 3.07 16.33 -2.52
C ARG A 56 4.18 17.08 -3.26
N LEU A 57 4.59 16.55 -4.41
CA LEU A 57 5.66 17.12 -5.24
C LEU A 57 5.15 18.25 -6.14
N ALA A 58 3.94 18.07 -6.67
CA ALA A 58 3.20 19.03 -7.46
C ALA A 58 1.71 18.63 -7.46
N THR A 59 0.86 19.42 -8.11
CA THR A 59 -0.55 19.07 -8.30
C THR A 59 -0.71 17.67 -8.87
N GLY A 60 -1.41 16.80 -8.15
CA GLY A 60 -1.66 15.42 -8.52
C GLY A 60 -0.41 14.54 -8.59
N ARG A 61 0.73 14.93 -7.99
CA ARG A 61 1.96 14.12 -7.94
C ARG A 61 2.39 13.94 -6.49
N TYR A 62 2.52 12.69 -6.07
CA TYR A 62 2.81 12.33 -4.69
C TYR A 62 3.96 11.33 -4.62
N ARG A 63 4.79 11.47 -3.58
CA ARG A 63 5.81 10.50 -3.20
C ARG A 63 5.41 9.88 -1.86
N VAL A 64 5.27 8.56 -1.83
CA VAL A 64 5.04 7.80 -0.61
C VAL A 64 6.37 7.21 -0.17
N VAL A 65 6.86 7.66 0.99
CA VAL A 65 8.13 7.22 1.57
C VAL A 65 7.85 6.11 2.58
N PHE A 66 8.47 4.95 2.42
CA PHE A 66 8.31 3.82 3.33
C PHE A 66 9.08 4.07 4.63
N ALA A 67 8.59 3.52 5.75
CA ALA A 67 9.30 3.61 7.03
C ALA A 67 10.46 2.60 7.08
N GLU A 68 10.21 1.39 6.60
CA GLU A 68 11.17 0.34 6.31
C GLU A 68 11.23 0.15 4.79
N PRO A 69 12.41 0.31 4.16
CA PRO A 69 12.56 0.10 2.73
C PRO A 69 12.13 -1.30 2.30
N MET A 70 11.55 -1.42 1.11
CA MET A 70 11.31 -2.69 0.46
C MET A 70 12.65 -3.36 0.11
N PRO A 71 12.71 -4.70 0.01
CA PRO A 71 13.96 -5.42 -0.32
C PRO A 71 14.57 -5.06 -1.68
N ASP A 72 13.73 -4.70 -2.66
CA ASP A 72 14.11 -4.28 -4.01
C ASP A 72 12.99 -3.40 -4.61
N ASP A 73 13.18 -2.88 -5.83
CA ASP A 73 12.16 -2.17 -6.59
C ASP A 73 11.19 -3.11 -7.34
N GLY A 74 11.25 -4.43 -7.12
CA GLY A 74 10.47 -5.47 -7.78
C GLY A 74 9.07 -5.69 -7.19
N TYR A 75 8.61 -4.85 -6.26
CA TYR A 75 7.27 -4.95 -5.66
C TYR A 75 6.15 -4.58 -6.63
N CYS A 76 4.94 -5.07 -6.41
CA CYS A 76 3.75 -4.58 -7.10
C CYS A 76 3.00 -3.58 -6.22
N TRP A 77 2.27 -2.66 -6.83
CA TRP A 77 1.42 -1.73 -6.12
C TRP A 77 0.10 -1.53 -6.85
N LEU A 78 -0.94 -1.27 -6.07
CA LEU A 78 -2.27 -0.94 -6.53
C LEU A 78 -2.70 0.34 -5.84
N ALA A 79 -3.27 1.26 -6.60
CA ALA A 79 -3.80 2.49 -6.03
C ALA A 79 -5.12 2.88 -6.67
N PHE A 80 -5.91 3.65 -5.93
CA PHE A 80 -7.09 4.33 -6.46
C PHE A 80 -7.24 5.70 -5.82
N ALA A 81 -7.83 6.63 -6.57
CA ALA A 81 -8.11 7.99 -6.12
C ALA A 81 -9.59 8.30 -6.34
N ARG A 82 -10.19 9.05 -5.42
CA ARG A 82 -11.55 9.58 -5.58
C ARG A 82 -11.73 10.88 -4.81
N ASN A 83 -12.67 11.71 -5.24
CA ASN A 83 -13.08 12.85 -4.45
C ASN A 83 -14.13 12.44 -3.40
N ALA A 84 -14.11 13.11 -2.26
CA ALA A 84 -15.11 13.00 -1.21
C ALA A 84 -16.34 13.85 -1.60
N GLY A 85 -17.50 13.46 -1.09
CA GLY A 85 -18.77 14.10 -1.41
C GLY A 85 -19.37 13.68 -2.77
N ARG A 86 -20.51 14.28 -3.13
CA ARG A 86 -21.17 14.03 -4.42
C ARG A 86 -20.48 14.83 -5.53
N GLN A 87 -19.49 14.22 -6.18
CA GLN A 87 -18.86 14.77 -7.38
C GLN A 87 -18.92 13.77 -8.53
N SER A 88 -19.13 14.28 -9.75
CA SER A 88 -19.19 13.49 -10.99
C SER A 88 -17.82 13.29 -11.66
N SER A 89 -16.78 13.97 -11.18
CA SER A 89 -15.45 13.88 -11.80
C SER A 89 -14.72 12.60 -11.35
N MET A 90 -14.41 11.73 -12.31
CA MET A 90 -13.57 10.55 -12.06
C MET A 90 -12.13 10.97 -11.78
N LYS A 91 -11.52 10.30 -10.80
CA LYS A 91 -10.09 10.34 -10.52
C LYS A 91 -9.51 8.94 -10.65
N ALA A 92 -8.28 8.85 -11.12
CA ALA A 92 -7.55 7.60 -11.21
C ALA A 92 -6.15 7.78 -10.62
N ALA A 93 -5.69 6.76 -9.92
CA ALA A 93 -4.29 6.66 -9.55
C ALA A 93 -3.53 5.99 -10.71
N ALA A 94 -2.38 6.54 -11.07
CA ALA A 94 -1.57 6.04 -12.17
C ALA A 94 -0.08 6.29 -11.94
N ALA A 95 0.73 5.79 -12.87
CA ALA A 95 2.13 6.17 -13.06
C ALA A 95 2.44 6.17 -14.56
N ARG A 96 3.29 7.08 -15.01
CA ARG A 96 3.79 7.12 -16.39
C ARG A 96 5.12 6.38 -16.45
N VAL A 97 5.34 5.73 -17.59
CA VAL A 97 6.45 4.79 -17.86
C VAL A 97 7.85 5.31 -17.51
N ARG A 98 8.07 6.63 -17.38
CA ARG A 98 9.39 7.22 -17.06
C ARG A 98 9.35 8.48 -16.18
N ALA A 99 8.22 8.83 -15.59
CA ALA A 99 8.09 10.10 -14.86
C ALA A 99 7.99 9.93 -13.35
N GLU A 100 7.46 8.80 -12.90
CA GLU A 100 7.29 8.49 -11.49
C GLU A 100 8.31 7.43 -11.07
N ALA A 101 9.15 7.79 -10.11
CA ALA A 101 10.18 6.89 -9.60
C ALA A 101 9.59 5.80 -8.70
N LYS A 102 10.12 4.59 -8.82
CA LYS A 102 9.81 3.43 -7.98
C LYS A 102 11.13 2.86 -7.49
N THR A 103 11.32 2.85 -6.18
CA THR A 103 12.58 2.46 -5.53
C THR A 103 12.27 1.66 -4.27
N GLU A 104 13.30 1.08 -3.66
CA GLU A 104 13.21 0.42 -2.35
C GLU A 104 12.65 1.34 -1.26
N ALA A 105 13.01 2.63 -1.27
CA ALA A 105 12.66 3.56 -0.19
C ALA A 105 11.33 4.29 -0.41
N PHE A 106 10.90 4.44 -1.66
CA PHE A 106 9.69 5.18 -1.98
C PHE A 106 9.09 4.81 -3.34
N VAL A 107 7.81 5.11 -3.49
CA VAL A 107 7.10 5.07 -4.78
C VAL A 107 6.43 6.41 -5.06
N GLU A 108 6.53 6.86 -6.30
CA GLU A 108 5.79 8.01 -6.79
C GLU A 108 4.54 7.56 -7.55
N VAL A 109 3.45 8.28 -7.30
CA VAL A 109 2.16 8.02 -7.91
C VAL A 109 1.52 9.34 -8.30
N ILE A 110 0.69 9.29 -9.34
CA ILE A 110 -0.08 10.44 -9.79
C ILE A 110 -1.57 10.22 -9.64
N CYS A 111 -2.29 11.33 -9.48
CA CYS A 111 -3.72 11.39 -9.60
C CYS A 111 -4.08 12.14 -10.89
N THR A 112 -4.88 11.49 -11.74
CA THR A 112 -5.35 12.05 -13.00
C THR A 112 -6.87 12.11 -13.06
N THR A 113 -7.41 13.06 -13.81
CA THR A 113 -8.81 13.04 -14.26
C THR A 113 -9.00 11.98 -15.36
N ALA A 114 -10.26 11.70 -15.72
CA ALA A 114 -10.58 10.89 -16.89
C ALA A 114 -10.00 11.45 -18.21
N ALA A 115 -9.73 12.76 -18.27
CA ALA A 115 -9.10 13.41 -19.43
C ALA A 115 -7.55 13.34 -19.38
N GLY A 116 -6.96 12.66 -18.40
CA GLY A 116 -5.51 12.52 -18.26
C GLY A 116 -4.81 13.74 -17.66
N THR A 117 -5.55 14.75 -17.19
CA THR A 117 -4.97 15.93 -16.54
C THR A 117 -4.61 15.64 -15.10
N LEU A 118 -3.45 16.11 -14.63
CA LEU A 118 -3.04 15.99 -13.24
C LEU A 118 -3.97 16.83 -12.34
N SER A 119 -4.39 16.24 -11.23
CA SER A 119 -5.27 16.90 -10.27
C SER A 119 -5.06 16.29 -8.90
N ASP A 120 -5.16 17.10 -7.86
CA ASP A 120 -5.23 16.58 -6.51
C ASP A 120 -6.55 15.82 -6.27
N SER A 121 -6.51 14.97 -5.25
CA SER A 121 -7.66 14.20 -4.76
C SER A 121 -7.80 14.36 -3.25
N SER A 122 -9.03 14.43 -2.77
CA SER A 122 -9.30 14.40 -1.34
C SER A 122 -9.22 12.99 -0.76
N GLU A 123 -9.16 11.94 -1.58
CA GLU A 123 -8.90 10.58 -1.12
C GLU A 123 -8.04 9.83 -2.13
N PHE A 124 -6.99 9.21 -1.63
CA PHE A 124 -6.03 8.43 -2.38
C PHE A 124 -5.60 7.26 -1.50
N ASN A 125 -5.70 6.05 -2.02
CA ASN A 125 -5.33 4.84 -1.32
C ASN A 125 -4.29 4.09 -2.15
N LEU A 126 -3.23 3.63 -1.50
CA LEU A 126 -2.13 2.88 -2.11
C LEU A 126 -1.88 1.64 -1.25
N MET A 127 -1.69 0.51 -1.92
CA MET A 127 -1.27 -0.76 -1.33
C MET A 127 -0.08 -1.29 -2.12
N VAL A 128 0.91 -1.83 -1.41
CA VAL A 128 2.16 -2.37 -1.96
C VAL A 128 2.35 -3.80 -1.48
N TYR A 129 2.68 -4.72 -2.38
CA TYR A 129 2.93 -6.14 -2.10
C TYR A 129 4.30 -6.56 -2.64
N ARG A 130 4.97 -7.47 -1.95
CA ARG A 130 6.29 -8.00 -2.35
C ARG A 130 6.45 -9.47 -1.99
#